data_AF-A0A7W2VBV4-F1
#
_entry.id   AF-A0A7W2VBV4-F1
#
_cell.length_a   1.000
_cell.length_b   1.000
_cell.length_c   1.000
_cell.angle_alpha   90.00
_cell.angle_beta   90.00
_cell.angle_gamma   90.00
#
_symmetry.space_group_name_H-M   'P 1'
#
loop_
_entity.id
_entity.type
_entity.pdbx_description
1 polymer ?
#
loop_
_entity_poly.entity_id
_entity_poly.type
_entity_poly.pdbx_seq_one_letter_code
_entity_poly.pdbx_strand_id
1 'polypeptide(L)'
;MRIKIASPEKQDGVIECHEDGSFIIAEGQITIEQMAEELRIVRPNSATGLVNTVNSRPEFVLRSLEYVGWLVEWPEVAGAEVGDQSEEDEPGDFNVN
;
A
#
# COMPACT_ATOMS: atom_id res chain seq x y z
N MET A 1 4.75 -6.84 -13.27
CA MET A 1 4.51 -5.38 -13.11
C MET A 1 5.67 -4.77 -12.35
N ARG A 2 6.13 -3.56 -12.70
CA ARG A 2 7.25 -2.90 -11.99
C ARG A 2 6.76 -1.67 -11.24
N ILE A 3 7.13 -1.55 -9.97
CA ILE A 3 6.74 -0.45 -9.09
C ILE A 3 8.02 0.17 -8.53
N LYS A 4 8.14 1.49 -8.62
CA LYS A 4 9.22 2.23 -7.95
C LYS A 4 8.85 2.49 -6.51
N ILE A 5 9.81 2.28 -5.63
CA ILE A 5 9.68 2.51 -4.20
C ILE A 5 10.86 3.34 -3.71
N ALA A 6 10.63 4.15 -2.69
CA ALA A 6 11.69 4.84 -1.98
C ALA A 6 11.49 4.71 -0.47
N SER A 7 12.57 4.37 0.23
CA SER A 7 12.59 4.31 1.68
C SER A 7 12.61 5.73 2.27
N PRO A 8 12.16 5.90 3.53
CA PRO A 8 12.27 7.17 4.25
C PRO A 8 13.73 7.64 4.39
N GLU A 9 14.70 6.73 4.29
CA GLU A 9 16.14 7.03 4.30
C GLU A 9 16.68 7.50 2.93
N LYS A 10 15.80 7.78 1.96
CA LYS A 10 16.13 8.20 0.59
C LYS A 10 16.84 7.13 -0.24
N GLN A 11 16.63 5.85 0.07
CA GLN A 11 17.08 4.77 -0.80
C GLN A 11 15.99 4.49 -1.81
N ASP A 12 16.30 4.56 -3.10
CA ASP A 12 15.37 4.19 -4.16
C ASP A 12 15.54 2.72 -4.57
N GLY A 13 14.47 2.16 -5.11
CA GLY A 13 14.46 0.83 -5.67
C GLY A 13 13.25 0.57 -6.55
N VAL A 14 13.33 -0.53 -7.29
CA VAL A 14 12.27 -1.01 -8.17
C VAL A 14 11.97 -2.43 -7.79
N ILE A 15 10.71 -2.72 -7.50
CA ILE A 15 10.25 -4.09 -7.32
C ILE A 15 9.54 -4.59 -8.56
N GLU A 16 9.74 -5.85 -8.87
CA GLU A 16 9.04 -6.56 -9.93
C GLU A 16 8.06 -7.54 -9.29
N CYS A 17 6.76 -7.27 -9.45
CA CYS A 17 5.68 -8.12 -9.02
C CYS A 17 5.36 -9.15 -10.12
N HIS A 18 5.36 -10.42 -9.75
CA HIS A 18 5.00 -11.54 -10.62
C HIS A 18 3.50 -11.86 -10.49
N GLU A 19 2.94 -12.50 -11.52
CA GLU A 19 1.52 -12.90 -11.57
C GLU A 19 1.18 -13.98 -10.52
N ASP A 20 2.19 -14.73 -10.06
CA ASP A 20 2.07 -15.72 -8.98
C ASP A 20 1.82 -15.08 -7.60
N GLY A 21 1.88 -13.74 -7.50
CA GLY A 21 1.69 -13.01 -6.25
C GLY A 21 2.97 -12.91 -5.40
N SER A 22 4.11 -13.29 -5.96
CA SER A 22 5.45 -13.02 -5.42
C SER A 22 6.04 -11.74 -6.02
N PHE A 23 7.05 -11.18 -5.37
CA PHE A 23 7.81 -10.06 -5.91
C PHE A 23 9.30 -10.20 -5.62
N ILE A 24 10.11 -9.56 -6.45
CA ILE A 24 11.56 -9.46 -6.28
C ILE A 24 11.99 -8.00 -6.34
N ILE A 25 13.15 -7.70 -5.77
CA ILE A 25 13.81 -6.40 -5.95
C ILE A 25 14.58 -6.48 -7.26
N ALA A 26 14.12 -5.75 -8.27
CA ALA A 26 14.73 -5.72 -9.58
C ALA A 26 15.93 -4.77 -9.62
N GLU A 27 15.81 -3.61 -8.97
CA GLU A 27 16.82 -2.54 -8.99
C GLU A 27 16.83 -1.78 -7.65
N GLY A 28 17.94 -1.11 -7.35
CA GLY A 28 18.09 -0.25 -6.16
C GLY A 28 18.94 -0.82 -5.04
N GLN A 29 19.01 -0.07 -3.95
CA GLN A 29 19.77 -0.41 -2.74
C GLN A 29 18.91 -1.02 -1.62
N ILE A 30 17.59 -0.93 -1.77
CA ILE A 30 16.63 -1.52 -0.83
C ILE A 30 16.81 -3.04 -0.79
N THR A 31 16.73 -3.61 0.41
CA THR A 31 16.74 -5.06 0.62
C THR A 31 15.41 -5.56 1.19
N ILE A 32 15.10 -6.84 0.95
CA ILE A 32 13.90 -7.48 1.50
C ILE A 32 13.95 -7.48 3.04
N GLU A 33 15.15 -7.60 3.61
CA GLU A 33 15.37 -7.58 5.06
C GLU A 33 14.98 -6.22 5.66
N GLN A 34 15.35 -5.11 5.01
CA GLN A 34 14.96 -3.77 5.42
C GLN A 34 13.44 -3.59 5.37
N MET A 35 12.80 -4.03 4.27
CA MET A 35 11.33 -4.00 4.16
C MET A 35 10.69 -4.82 5.29
N ALA A 36 11.22 -6.01 5.58
CA ALA A 36 10.71 -6.87 6.65
C ALA A 36 10.88 -6.25 8.04
N GLU A 37 11.97 -5.53 8.29
CA GLU A 37 12.20 -4.83 9.57
C GLU A 37 11.18 -3.73 9.79
N GLU A 38 10.94 -2.90 8.78
CA GLU A 38 9.95 -1.81 8.82
C GLU A 38 8.52 -2.35 8.98
N LEU A 39 8.22 -3.49 8.39
CA LEU A 39 6.90 -4.12 8.54
C LEU A 39 6.66 -4.74 9.92
N ARG A 40 7.70 -4.98 10.73
CA ARG A 40 7.51 -5.54 12.10
C ARG A 40 6.74 -4.60 13.02
N ILE A 41 6.81 -3.29 12.80
CA ILE A 41 6.07 -2.31 13.61
C ILE A 41 4.61 -2.18 13.15
N VAL A 42 4.27 -2.69 11.97
CA VAL A 42 2.91 -2.68 11.45
C VAL A 42 2.06 -3.70 12.19
N ARG A 43 0.91 -3.25 12.69
CA ARG A 43 -0.11 -4.16 13.22
C ARG A 43 -0.94 -4.69 12.04
N PRO A 44 -0.88 -6.00 11.71
CA PRO A 44 -1.62 -6.54 10.59
C PRO A 44 -3.12 -6.40 10.83
N ASN A 45 -3.86 -6.02 9.79
CA ASN A 45 -5.29 -5.80 9.84
C ASN A 45 -5.93 -6.23 8.52
N SER A 46 -6.78 -7.26 8.59
CA SER A 46 -7.47 -7.80 7.42
C SER A 46 -8.49 -6.84 6.81
N ALA A 47 -9.06 -5.93 7.60
CA ALA A 47 -10.03 -4.95 7.10
C ALA A 47 -9.37 -3.87 6.23
N THR A 48 -8.12 -3.52 6.50
CA THR A 48 -7.37 -2.49 5.75
C THR A 48 -6.34 -3.08 4.80
N GLY A 49 -6.14 -4.40 4.81
CA GLY A 49 -5.13 -5.08 3.99
C GLY A 49 -3.69 -4.85 4.47
N LEU A 50 -3.49 -4.45 5.73
CA LEU A 50 -2.15 -4.26 6.29
C LEU A 50 -1.53 -5.60 6.74
N VAL A 51 -0.28 -5.80 6.37
CA VAL A 51 0.52 -7.00 6.68
C VAL A 51 1.82 -6.60 7.35
N ASN A 52 2.35 -7.50 8.18
CA ASN A 52 3.61 -7.32 8.89
C ASN A 52 4.72 -8.24 8.35
N THR A 53 4.54 -8.76 7.14
CA THR A 53 5.47 -9.71 6.50
C THR A 53 5.56 -9.45 5.01
N VAL A 54 6.75 -9.67 4.46
CA VAL A 54 7.02 -9.61 3.01
C VAL A 54 6.53 -10.83 2.25
N ASN A 55 6.18 -11.94 2.94
CA ASN A 55 5.66 -13.17 2.33
C ASN A 55 4.14 -13.09 2.05
N SER A 56 3.66 -11.91 1.67
CA SER A 56 2.26 -11.65 1.33
C SER A 56 2.19 -11.06 -0.07
N ARG A 57 0.97 -10.93 -0.61
CA ARG A 57 0.79 -10.33 -1.94
C ARG A 57 1.45 -8.94 -1.99
N PRO A 58 2.14 -8.60 -3.09
CA PRO A 58 2.92 -7.37 -3.20
C PRO A 58 2.09 -6.13 -2.94
N GLU A 59 0.81 -6.12 -3.34
CA GLU A 59 -0.11 -5.01 -3.08
C GLU A 59 -0.26 -4.70 -1.58
N PHE A 60 -0.39 -5.73 -0.73
CA PHE A 60 -0.52 -5.54 0.71
C PHE A 60 0.80 -5.15 1.36
N VAL A 61 1.90 -5.76 0.90
CA VAL A 61 3.25 -5.45 1.39
C VAL A 61 3.58 -3.99 1.12
N LEU A 62 3.38 -3.54 -0.12
CA LEU A 62 3.60 -2.15 -0.52
C LEU A 62 2.67 -1.16 0.20
N ARG A 63 1.39 -1.49 0.34
CA ARG A 63 0.44 -0.66 1.11
C ARG A 63 0.89 -0.49 2.57
N SER A 64 1.46 -1.56 3.14
CA SER A 64 1.96 -1.54 4.51
C SER A 64 3.27 -0.78 4.63
N LEU A 65 4.13 -0.81 3.61
CA LEU A 65 5.33 0.02 3.53
C LEU A 65 4.97 1.50 3.41
N GLU A 66 3.99 1.84 2.58
CA GLU A 66 3.46 3.20 2.46
C GLU A 66 2.94 3.72 3.81
N TYR A 67 2.26 2.86 4.58
CA TYR A 67 1.77 3.19 5.91
C TYR A 67 2.91 3.54 6.91
N VAL A 68 4.09 2.95 6.77
CA VAL A 68 5.27 3.26 7.61
C VAL A 68 6.16 4.35 7.01
N GLY A 69 5.69 5.04 5.96
CA GLY A 69 6.33 6.23 5.42
C GLY A 69 7.21 6.00 4.19
N TRP A 70 7.12 4.82 3.56
CA TRP A 70 7.77 4.60 2.27
C TRP A 70 6.96 5.27 1.15
N LEU A 71 7.65 5.71 0.11
CA LEU A 71 7.00 6.26 -1.07
C LEU A 71 6.84 5.13 -2.10
N VAL A 72 5.61 4.89 -2.56
CA VAL A 72 5.30 3.86 -3.55
C VAL A 72 4.65 4.51 -4.77
N GLU A 73 5.29 4.39 -5.93
CA GLU A 73 4.73 4.89 -7.19
C GLU A 73 3.82 3.82 -7.80
N TRP A 74 2.57 3.81 -7.36
CA TRP A 74 1.55 2.95 -7.93
C TRP A 74 1.28 3.31 -9.40
N PRO A 75 1.25 2.34 -10.32
CA PRO A 75 0.85 2.60 -11.68
C PRO A 75 -0.61 3.10 -11.69
N GLU A 76 -0.92 4.03 -12.60
CA GLU A 76 -2.30 4.45 -12.83
C GLU A 76 -3.13 3.23 -13.25
N VAL A 77 -3.98 2.76 -12.33
CA VAL A 77 -4.95 1.72 -12.64
C VAL A 77 -6.06 2.41 -13.44
N ALA A 78 -6.06 2.24 -14.76
CA ALA A 78 -7.18 2.59 -15.63
C ALA A 78 -8.39 1.72 -15.23
N GLY A 79 -9.14 2.15 -14.22
CA GLY A 79 -10.26 1.38 -13.68
C GLY A 79 -10.58 1.60 -12.19
N ALA A 80 -9.91 2.49 -11.47
CA ALA A 80 -10.41 2.97 -10.19
C ALA A 80 -11.18 4.27 -10.42
N GLU A 81 -12.37 4.15 -11.00
CA GLU A 81 -13.46 5.06 -10.65
C GLU A 81 -13.60 4.98 -9.13
N VAL A 82 -12.92 5.88 -8.44
CA VAL A 82 -13.22 6.23 -7.05
C VAL A 82 -14.61 6.80 -7.12
N GLY A 83 -15.61 5.93 -7.00
CA GLY A 83 -16.90 6.29 -6.48
C GLY A 83 -16.65 6.80 -5.07
N ASP A 84 -16.27 8.07 -5.00
CA ASP A 84 -16.54 8.96 -3.89
C ASP A 84 -18.05 8.84 -3.69
N GLN A 85 -18.48 7.84 -2.90
CA GLN A 85 -19.78 7.91 -2.26
C GLN A 85 -19.61 9.02 -1.23
N SER A 86 -19.69 10.25 -1.74
CA SER A 86 -19.84 11.44 -0.95
C SER A 86 -20.97 11.15 0.02
N GLU A 87 -20.65 11.29 1.29
CA GLU A 87 -21.54 11.20 2.42
C GLU A 87 -22.74 12.15 2.21
N GLU A 88 -23.89 11.61 1.78
CA GLU A 88 -25.18 12.24 2.09
C GLU A 88 -25.62 11.74 3.47
N ASP A 89 -24.88 12.15 4.49
CA ASP A 89 -25.41 12.27 5.85
C ASP A 89 -26.32 13.50 5.82
N GLU A 90 -27.60 13.32 5.45
CA GLU A 90 -28.60 14.37 5.64
C GLU A 90 -28.85 14.51 7.15
N PRO A 91 -28.46 15.64 7.79
CA PRO A 91 -28.89 15.90 9.16
C PRO A 91 -30.38 16.19 9.13
N GLY A 92 -31.16 15.43 9.90
CA GLY A 92 -32.61 15.52 9.93
C GLY A 92 -33.12 16.96 10.15
N ASP A 93 -34.08 17.36 9.30
CA ASP A 93 -34.94 18.51 9.59
C ASP A 93 -36.21 18.04 10.30
N PHE A 94 -36.21 18.33 11.59
CA PHE A 94 -37.36 18.31 12.47
C PHE A 94 -38.28 19.47 12.03
N ASN A 95 -39.42 19.22 11.38
CA ASN A 95 -40.51 20.18 11.48
C ASN A 95 -41.90 19.55 11.45
N VAL A 96 -42.52 19.64 12.62
CA VAL A 96 -43.94 19.49 12.92
C VAL A 96 -44.78 20.44 12.07
N ASN A 97 -45.82 19.92 11.39
CA ASN A 97 -47.14 20.57 11.35
C ASN A 97 -48.23 19.61 10.86
#